data_AF-A0A5J6Q7J8-F1
#
_entry.id   AF-A0A5J6Q7J8-F1
#
_cell.length_a   1.000
_cell.length_b   1.000
_cell.length_c   1.000
_cell.angle_alpha   90.00
_cell.angle_beta   90.00
_cell.angle_gamma   90.00
#
_symmetry.space_group_name_H-M   'P 1'
#
loop_
_entity.id
_entity.type
_entity.pdbx_description
1 polymer ?
#
loop_
_entity_poly.entity_id
_entity_poly.type
_entity_poly.pdbx_seq_one_letter_code
_entity_poly.pdbx_strand_id
1 'polypeptide(L)'
;MPLPLLLAADLPIGAEVPFVDMAPADVGGGMLMPSYNPTPELVDRFDPAARAVVLAAELPRVWCGTYRGFRDGAVTPATLRLASLTPMGQIVDLRGRLNLGATSTPVQGNLNAKSDQLDMVPMTPEVPAMLEFGGGFSGLQGLQLSGWNAPRLTNPGGRLELSPEACLAEAPVLEPAAPIRGLW
;
A
#
# COMPACT_ATOMS: atom_id res chain seq x y z
N MET A 1 9.05 31.14 -31.42
CA MET A 1 9.73 31.02 -30.11
C MET A 1 10.63 29.81 -30.16
N PRO A 2 11.97 29.94 -30.13
CA PRO A 2 12.87 28.78 -30.10
C PRO A 2 13.19 28.38 -28.65
N LEU A 3 13.28 27.07 -28.42
CA LEU A 3 13.69 26.42 -27.16
C LEU A 3 15.19 26.66 -26.87
N PRO A 4 15.61 26.69 -25.59
CA PRO A 4 17.03 26.74 -25.26
C PRO A 4 17.67 25.35 -25.40
N LEU A 5 18.79 25.29 -26.12
CA LEU A 5 19.68 24.14 -26.20
C LEU A 5 20.40 23.99 -24.85
N LEU A 6 20.08 22.96 -24.08
CA LEU A 6 20.91 22.54 -22.96
C LEU A 6 22.10 21.74 -23.51
N LEU A 7 23.29 22.33 -23.36
CA LEU A 7 24.58 21.74 -23.67
C LEU A 7 24.81 20.52 -22.76
N ALA A 8 24.98 19.33 -23.34
CA ALA A 8 25.50 18.17 -22.62
C ALA A 8 27.00 18.38 -22.38
N ALA A 9 27.41 18.54 -21.11
CA ALA A 9 28.81 18.52 -20.73
C ALA A 9 29.20 17.08 -20.36
N ASP A 10 30.07 16.50 -21.17
CA ASP A 10 30.71 15.21 -20.91
C ASP A 10 31.77 15.42 -19.80
N LEU A 11 31.49 14.96 -18.58
CA LEU A 11 32.45 15.05 -17.48
C LEU A 11 33.26 13.75 -17.42
N PRO A 12 34.61 13.81 -17.46
CA PRO A 12 35.43 12.62 -17.37
C PRO A 12 35.31 11.98 -15.98
N ILE A 13 35.09 10.66 -15.95
CA ILE A 13 35.13 9.86 -14.73
C ILE A 13 36.56 9.83 -14.20
N GLY A 14 36.76 10.33 -12.97
CA GLY A 14 38.04 10.28 -12.25
C GLY A 14 38.66 11.61 -11.83
N ALA A 15 37.97 12.75 -11.97
CA ALA A 15 38.47 14.03 -11.46
C ALA A 15 38.30 14.12 -9.92
N GLU A 16 39.40 14.00 -9.18
CA GLU A 16 39.42 14.31 -7.75
C GLU A 16 39.36 15.83 -7.54
N VAL A 17 38.32 16.28 -6.85
CA VAL A 17 38.16 17.69 -6.45
C VAL A 17 38.87 17.88 -5.11
N PRO A 18 39.86 18.79 -5.00
CA PRO A 18 40.51 19.03 -3.72
C PRO A 18 39.49 19.61 -2.73
N PHE A 19 39.40 19.00 -1.56
CA PHE A 19 38.64 19.55 -0.44
C PHE A 19 39.33 20.83 0.04
N VAL A 20 38.59 21.94 0.05
CA VAL A 20 39.03 23.22 0.61
C VAL A 20 38.35 23.38 1.96
N ASP A 21 39.12 23.34 3.04
CA ASP A 21 38.64 23.69 4.37
C ASP A 21 38.15 25.14 4.38
N MET A 22 36.85 25.35 4.59
CA MET A 22 36.33 26.68 4.86
C MET A 22 36.73 27.07 6.29
N ALA A 23 37.62 28.05 6.42
CA ALA A 23 37.95 28.65 7.70
C ALA A 23 36.64 29.18 8.36
N PRO A 24 36.47 29.02 9.69
CA PRO A 24 35.28 29.52 10.36
C PRO A 24 35.24 31.05 10.25
N ALA A 25 34.14 31.57 9.73
CA ALA A 25 33.91 33.01 9.67
C ALA A 25 33.81 33.57 11.10
N ASP A 26 34.58 34.63 11.36
CA ASP A 26 34.50 35.42 12.59
C ASP A 26 33.16 36.16 12.62
N VAL A 27 32.17 35.62 13.34
CA VAL A 27 30.85 36.23 13.48
C VAL A 27 30.92 37.24 14.62
N GLY A 28 31.32 38.47 14.26
CA GLY A 28 31.22 39.65 15.11
C GLY A 28 29.79 39.85 15.63
N GLY A 29 29.70 40.30 16.88
CA GLY A 29 28.45 40.50 17.63
C GLY A 29 27.43 41.35 16.88
N GLY A 30 26.42 40.68 16.30
CA GLY A 30 25.19 41.27 15.80
C GLY A 30 24.02 40.78 16.65
N MET A 31 23.10 41.68 16.98
CA MET A 31 21.98 41.46 17.90
C MET A 31 21.28 40.11 17.73
N LEU A 32 21.11 39.41 18.85
CA LEU A 32 20.31 38.20 18.97
C LEU A 32 18.89 38.49 18.49
N MET A 33 18.50 37.91 17.36
CA MET A 33 17.11 37.80 16.95
C MET A 33 16.31 37.16 18.11
N PRO A 34 15.09 37.62 18.41
CA PRO A 34 14.29 37.01 19.46
C PRO A 34 14.12 35.53 19.15
N SER A 35 14.46 34.69 20.13
CA SER A 35 14.22 33.26 20.09
C SER A 35 12.76 33.02 19.72
N TYR A 36 12.56 32.32 18.60
CA TYR A 36 11.28 31.69 18.31
C TYR A 36 11.03 30.69 19.45
N ASN A 37 10.24 31.13 20.43
CA ASN A 37 9.66 30.27 21.44
C ASN A 37 8.35 29.79 20.84
N PRO A 38 8.29 28.61 20.17
CA PRO A 38 6.99 28.05 19.87
C PRO A 38 6.32 27.89 21.23
N THR A 39 5.24 28.64 21.45
CA THR A 39 4.30 28.25 22.49
C THR A 39 4.04 26.76 22.31
N PRO A 40 4.08 25.93 23.37
CA PRO A 40 3.58 24.59 23.28
C PRO A 40 2.07 24.70 23.07
N GLU A 41 1.65 25.04 21.85
CA GLU A 41 0.35 24.62 21.36
C GLU A 41 0.29 23.14 21.66
N LEU A 42 -0.84 22.75 22.23
CA LEU A 42 -1.14 21.38 22.60
C LEU A 42 -1.09 20.54 21.32
N VAL A 43 0.11 20.09 20.93
CA VAL A 43 0.28 19.15 19.82
C VAL A 43 -0.49 17.93 20.26
N ASP A 44 -1.64 17.71 19.63
CA ASP A 44 -2.44 16.53 19.90
C ASP A 44 -1.54 15.32 19.67
N ARG A 45 -1.16 14.67 20.78
CA ARG A 45 -0.19 13.60 20.75
C ARG A 45 -0.93 12.40 20.20
N PHE A 46 -0.79 12.19 18.90
CA PHE A 46 -1.29 11.00 18.25
C PHE A 46 -0.86 9.75 19.05
N ASP A 47 -1.84 8.98 19.52
CA ASP A 47 -1.66 7.71 20.22
C ASP A 47 -1.89 6.55 19.24
N PRO A 48 -0.81 5.94 18.71
CA PRO A 48 -0.94 4.84 17.76
C PRO A 48 -1.57 3.59 18.37
N ALA A 49 -1.44 3.38 19.69
CA ALA A 49 -1.99 2.19 20.34
C ALA A 49 -3.50 2.32 20.51
N ALA A 50 -3.99 3.50 20.90
CA ALA A 50 -5.41 3.79 20.90
C ALA A 50 -6.02 3.65 19.50
N ARG A 51 -5.33 4.15 18.45
CA ARG A 51 -5.78 3.98 17.07
C ARG A 51 -5.82 2.50 16.64
N ALA A 52 -4.86 1.67 17.05
CA ALA A 52 -4.88 0.25 16.72
C ALA A 52 -6.14 -0.45 17.26
N VAL A 53 -6.60 -0.07 18.46
CA VAL A 53 -7.85 -0.59 19.05
C VAL A 53 -9.06 -0.17 18.22
N VAL A 54 -9.15 1.11 17.84
CA VAL A 54 -10.22 1.63 16.98
C VAL A 54 -10.23 0.93 15.63
N LEU A 55 -9.06 0.81 14.98
CA LEU A 55 -8.91 0.09 13.72
C LEU A 55 -9.39 -1.36 13.84
N ALA A 56 -8.97 -2.10 14.87
CA ALA A 56 -9.38 -3.49 15.04
C ALA A 56 -10.91 -3.67 15.22
N ALA A 57 -11.58 -2.65 15.77
CA ALA A 57 -13.03 -2.63 15.95
C ALA A 57 -13.78 -2.24 14.66
N GLU A 58 -13.31 -1.21 13.95
CA GLU A 58 -14.06 -0.56 12.87
C GLU A 58 -13.67 -1.01 11.46
N LEU A 59 -12.49 -1.60 11.29
CA LEU A 59 -12.01 -2.00 9.96
C LEU A 59 -13.01 -2.99 9.31
N PRO A 60 -13.45 -2.74 8.06
CA PRO A 60 -14.36 -3.63 7.36
C PRO A 60 -13.85 -5.07 7.29
N ARG A 61 -14.76 -6.04 7.46
CA ARG A 61 -14.40 -7.47 7.45
C ARG A 61 -14.29 -8.06 6.04
N VAL A 62 -14.85 -7.40 5.04
CA VAL A 62 -14.86 -7.87 3.66
C VAL A 62 -14.40 -6.73 2.75
N TRP A 63 -13.51 -7.06 1.82
CA TRP A 63 -12.90 -6.15 0.88
C TRP A 63 -12.89 -6.79 -0.50
N CYS A 64 -13.28 -6.06 -1.53
CA CYS A 64 -13.35 -6.57 -2.90
C CYS A 64 -12.61 -5.65 -3.86
N GLY A 65 -12.10 -6.22 -4.93
CA GLY A 65 -11.42 -5.46 -5.97
C GLY A 65 -10.70 -6.38 -6.94
N THR A 66 -9.47 -6.05 -7.29
CA THR A 66 -8.72 -6.79 -8.31
C THR A 66 -7.24 -6.90 -7.99
N TYR A 67 -6.64 -7.98 -8.47
CA TYR A 67 -5.20 -8.13 -8.59
C TYR A 67 -4.81 -7.96 -10.06
N ARG A 68 -3.83 -7.10 -10.34
CA ARG A 68 -3.25 -6.90 -11.67
C ARG A 68 -1.78 -7.33 -11.67
N GLY A 69 -1.45 -8.38 -12.42
CA GLY A 69 -0.06 -8.80 -12.63
C GLY A 69 0.70 -7.84 -13.54
N PHE A 70 2.00 -7.63 -13.30
CA PHE A 70 2.83 -6.71 -14.10
C PHE A 70 3.47 -7.33 -15.33
N ARG A 71 3.51 -8.67 -15.46
CA ARG A 71 4.13 -9.34 -16.63
C ARG A 71 3.31 -9.17 -17.90
N ASP A 72 2.01 -9.43 -17.81
CA ASP A 72 1.07 -9.50 -18.93
C ASP A 72 -0.13 -8.56 -18.74
N GLY A 73 -0.22 -7.88 -17.60
CA GLY A 73 -1.33 -7.00 -17.27
C GLY A 73 -2.63 -7.73 -16.91
N ALA A 74 -2.59 -9.06 -16.72
CA ALA A 74 -3.76 -9.86 -16.42
C ALA A 74 -4.46 -9.36 -15.15
N VAL A 75 -5.78 -9.18 -15.23
CA VAL A 75 -6.62 -8.71 -14.13
C VAL A 75 -7.44 -9.87 -13.59
N THR A 76 -7.28 -10.14 -12.30
CA THR A 76 -7.97 -11.21 -11.57
C THR A 76 -8.86 -10.61 -10.49
N PRO A 77 -10.16 -10.95 -10.41
CA PRO A 77 -11.01 -10.52 -9.31
C PRO A 77 -10.43 -10.95 -7.95
N ALA A 78 -10.51 -10.06 -6.96
CA ALA A 78 -9.97 -10.28 -5.63
C ALA A 78 -11.02 -10.06 -4.54
N THR A 79 -10.99 -10.90 -3.52
CA THR A 79 -11.79 -10.71 -2.30
C THR A 79 -10.98 -11.09 -1.07
N LEU A 80 -10.84 -10.17 -0.13
CA LEU A 80 -10.21 -10.41 1.17
C LEU A 80 -11.29 -10.43 2.25
N ARG A 81 -11.34 -11.52 3.01
CA ARG A 81 -12.22 -11.68 4.18
C ARG A 81 -11.36 -11.78 5.43
N LEU A 82 -11.47 -10.81 6.32
CA LEU A 82 -10.76 -10.76 7.59
C LEU A 82 -11.53 -11.56 8.65
N ALA A 83 -10.87 -12.57 9.21
CA ALA A 83 -11.42 -13.44 10.24
C ALA A 83 -11.11 -12.90 11.66
N SER A 84 -9.92 -12.35 11.86
CA SER A 84 -9.50 -11.76 13.13
C SER A 84 -8.68 -10.50 12.93
N LEU A 85 -8.86 -9.54 13.84
CA LEU A 85 -8.05 -8.34 13.97
C LEU A 85 -7.72 -8.17 15.46
N THR A 86 -6.45 -8.32 15.81
CA THR A 86 -6.00 -8.28 17.21
C THR A 86 -5.04 -7.11 17.40
N PRO A 87 -5.41 -6.09 18.18
CA PRO A 87 -4.48 -5.00 18.46
C PRO A 87 -3.36 -5.47 19.40
N MET A 88 -2.13 -5.10 19.06
CA MET A 88 -0.89 -5.41 19.79
C MET A 88 -0.02 -4.14 19.80
N GLY A 89 -0.20 -3.29 20.82
CA GLY A 89 0.41 -1.96 20.84
C GLY A 89 -0.07 -1.13 19.66
N GLN A 90 0.85 -0.63 18.83
CA GLN A 90 0.53 0.15 17.62
C GLN A 90 0.31 -0.71 16.36
N ILE A 91 0.31 -2.04 16.49
CA ILE A 91 0.13 -2.97 15.37
C ILE A 91 -1.21 -3.67 15.51
N VAL A 92 -1.86 -3.99 14.40
CA VAL A 92 -3.01 -4.89 14.34
C VAL A 92 -2.57 -6.16 13.62
N ASP A 93 -2.52 -7.30 14.32
CA ASP A 93 -2.36 -8.62 13.71
C ASP A 93 -3.66 -8.96 12.98
N LEU A 94 -3.55 -9.35 11.72
CA LEU A 94 -4.67 -9.68 10.86
C LEU A 94 -4.57 -11.12 10.37
N ARG A 95 -5.71 -11.81 10.36
CA ARG A 95 -5.84 -13.12 9.73
C ARG A 95 -7.10 -13.18 8.91
N GLY A 96 -7.08 -13.95 7.84
CA GLY A 96 -8.22 -14.05 6.94
C GLY A 96 -8.02 -15.00 5.78
N ARG A 97 -8.81 -14.78 4.74
CA ARG A 97 -8.70 -15.48 3.47
C ARG A 97 -8.71 -14.49 2.32
N LEU A 98 -7.77 -14.65 1.40
CA LEU A 98 -7.71 -13.95 0.13
C LEU A 98 -8.16 -14.91 -0.97
N ASN A 99 -9.18 -14.52 -1.71
CA ASN A 99 -9.60 -15.17 -2.94
C ASN A 99 -9.07 -14.36 -4.11
N LEU A 100 -8.37 -14.98 -5.05
CA LEU A 100 -8.07 -14.40 -6.36
C LEU A 100 -8.63 -15.34 -7.43
N GLY A 101 -9.65 -14.86 -8.15
CA GLY A 101 -10.43 -15.69 -9.06
C GLY A 101 -11.06 -16.86 -8.31
N ALA A 102 -10.83 -18.08 -8.80
CA ALA A 102 -11.37 -19.31 -8.21
C ALA A 102 -10.52 -19.87 -7.04
N THR A 103 -9.32 -19.33 -6.81
CA THR A 103 -8.39 -19.88 -5.82
C THR A 103 -8.43 -19.08 -4.53
N SER A 104 -8.38 -19.80 -3.40
CA SER A 104 -8.51 -19.22 -2.06
C SER A 104 -7.33 -19.62 -1.19
N THR A 105 -6.63 -18.63 -0.63
CA THR A 105 -5.49 -18.83 0.27
C THR A 105 -5.75 -18.19 1.63
N PRO A 106 -5.47 -18.87 2.76
CA PRO A 106 -5.40 -18.22 4.06
C PRO A 106 -4.26 -17.20 4.07
N VAL A 107 -4.48 -16.06 4.73
CA VAL A 107 -3.49 -15.00 4.86
C VAL A 107 -3.28 -14.61 6.32
N GLN A 108 -2.06 -14.20 6.63
CA GLN A 108 -1.69 -13.57 7.90
C GLN A 108 -0.92 -12.28 7.61
N GLY A 109 -1.06 -11.27 8.44
CA GLY A 109 -0.30 -10.03 8.28
C GLY A 109 -0.35 -9.12 9.49
N ASN A 110 0.11 -7.91 9.28
CA ASN A 110 0.13 -6.83 10.25
C ASN A 110 -0.25 -5.51 9.58
N LEU A 111 -1.00 -4.68 10.30
CA LEU A 111 -1.28 -3.29 9.93
C LEU A 111 -0.71 -2.35 10.99
N ASN A 112 0.15 -1.43 10.60
CA ASN A 112 0.70 -0.44 11.51
C ASN A 112 -0.27 0.75 11.68
N ALA A 113 -0.77 0.95 12.89
CA ALA A 113 -1.71 2.02 13.20
C ALA A 113 -1.09 3.43 13.20
N LYS A 114 0.23 3.58 13.06
CA LYS A 114 0.85 4.91 12.88
C LYS A 114 1.00 5.29 11.42
N SER A 115 1.34 4.33 10.57
CA SER A 115 1.73 4.58 9.17
C SER A 115 0.73 4.05 8.14
N ASP A 116 -0.28 3.29 8.55
CA ASP A 116 -1.15 2.51 7.66
C ASP A 116 -0.39 1.54 6.75
N GLN A 117 0.83 1.17 7.18
CA GLN A 117 1.62 0.18 6.47
C GLN A 117 1.04 -1.22 6.69
N LEU A 118 0.76 -1.90 5.59
CA LEU A 118 0.35 -3.29 5.54
C LEU A 118 1.55 -4.18 5.19
N ASP A 119 1.66 -5.31 5.88
CA ASP A 119 2.42 -6.48 5.45
C ASP A 119 1.51 -7.71 5.57
N MET A 120 1.32 -8.48 4.50
CA MET A 120 0.40 -9.62 4.47
C MET A 120 0.94 -10.74 3.60
N VAL A 121 0.97 -11.95 4.13
CA VAL A 121 1.58 -13.12 3.52
C VAL A 121 0.54 -14.23 3.31
N PRO A 122 0.45 -14.82 2.10
CA PRO A 122 -0.28 -16.06 1.87
C PRO A 122 0.36 -17.23 2.61
N MET A 123 -0.47 -18.08 3.21
CA MET A 123 -0.03 -19.19 4.07
C MET A 123 -0.03 -20.55 3.35
N THR A 124 -0.45 -20.60 2.08
CA THR A 124 -0.47 -21.85 1.29
C THR A 124 0.54 -21.81 0.14
N PRO A 125 1.12 -22.97 -0.25
CA PRO A 125 1.95 -23.08 -1.44
C PRO A 125 1.18 -22.88 -2.74
N GLU A 126 -0.12 -23.17 -2.71
CA GLU A 126 -1.06 -22.86 -3.78
C GLU A 126 -1.43 -21.38 -3.71
N VAL A 127 -0.72 -20.55 -4.48
CA VAL A 127 -1.02 -19.13 -4.62
C VAL A 127 -1.42 -18.85 -6.09
N PRO A 128 -2.58 -18.22 -6.34
CA PRO A 128 -3.08 -17.97 -7.71
C PRO A 128 -2.37 -16.84 -8.46
N ALA A 129 -2.73 -16.64 -9.74
CA ALA A 129 -2.44 -15.42 -10.50
C ALA A 129 -0.94 -15.06 -10.65
N MET A 130 -0.09 -16.08 -10.89
CA MET A 130 1.37 -15.96 -10.95
C MET A 130 2.04 -15.49 -9.64
N LEU A 131 1.30 -15.49 -8.53
CA LEU A 131 1.90 -15.33 -7.22
C LEU A 131 2.66 -16.60 -6.88
N GLU A 132 3.87 -16.43 -6.37
CA GLU A 132 4.74 -17.54 -5.99
C GLU A 132 4.72 -17.74 -4.49
N PHE A 133 4.83 -18.99 -4.05
CA PHE A 133 4.98 -19.26 -2.62
C PHE A 133 6.24 -18.56 -2.05
N GLY A 134 6.08 -17.94 -0.88
CA GLY A 134 7.14 -17.21 -0.19
C GLY A 134 7.20 -15.71 -0.50
N GLY A 135 6.33 -15.19 -1.37
CA GLY A 135 6.12 -13.74 -1.51
C GLY A 135 5.07 -13.18 -0.54
N GLY A 136 4.87 -11.87 -0.56
CA GLY A 136 3.92 -11.18 0.30
C GLY A 136 3.45 -9.83 -0.27
N PHE A 137 2.31 -9.35 0.22
CA PHE A 137 1.75 -8.05 -0.11
C PHE A 137 2.23 -6.99 0.88
N SER A 138 2.71 -5.86 0.37
CA SER A 138 3.02 -4.68 1.19
C SER A 138 2.30 -3.44 0.67
N GLY A 139 1.81 -2.59 1.56
CA GLY A 139 1.05 -1.39 1.21
C GLY A 139 1.30 -0.25 2.19
N LEU A 140 0.98 0.98 1.78
CA LEU A 140 1.07 2.19 2.62
C LEU A 140 -0.30 2.86 2.84
N GLN A 141 -1.37 2.26 2.30
CA GLN A 141 -2.73 2.76 2.37
C GLN A 141 -3.65 1.68 2.97
N GLY A 142 -3.16 1.04 4.03
CA GLY A 142 -3.80 -0.10 4.66
C GLY A 142 -4.09 -1.22 3.67
N LEU A 143 -5.31 -1.74 3.70
CA LEU A 143 -5.78 -2.82 2.83
C LEU A 143 -6.17 -2.37 1.42
N GLN A 144 -6.31 -1.06 1.17
CA GLN A 144 -6.85 -0.56 -0.10
C GLN A 144 -5.90 -0.79 -1.28
N LEU A 145 -4.60 -0.59 -1.04
CA LEU A 145 -3.61 -0.66 -2.10
C LEU A 145 -2.33 -1.31 -1.58
N SER A 146 -1.97 -2.44 -2.19
CA SER A 146 -0.74 -3.16 -1.90
C SER A 146 -0.07 -3.69 -3.17
N GLY A 147 1.26 -3.79 -3.13
CA GLY A 147 2.06 -4.44 -4.15
C GLY A 147 2.47 -5.84 -3.71
N TRP A 148 2.54 -6.76 -4.66
CA TRP A 148 3.12 -8.08 -4.43
C TRP A 148 4.64 -8.02 -4.54
N ASN A 149 5.32 -8.43 -3.48
CA ASN A 149 6.75 -8.65 -3.43
C ASN A 149 7.02 -10.12 -3.75
N ALA A 150 7.49 -10.37 -4.96
CA ALA A 150 7.81 -11.73 -5.40
C ALA A 150 9.12 -12.23 -4.79
N PRO A 151 9.24 -13.54 -4.51
CA PRO A 151 10.48 -14.12 -3.96
C PRO A 151 11.60 -14.22 -5.02
N ARG A 152 11.26 -14.14 -6.32
CA ARG A 152 12.22 -14.25 -7.43
C ARG A 152 12.25 -12.99 -8.27
N LEU A 153 13.45 -12.58 -8.68
CA LEU A 153 13.67 -11.42 -9.55
C LEU A 153 13.04 -11.55 -10.95
N THR A 154 12.76 -12.78 -11.40
CA THR A 154 12.11 -13.04 -12.70
C THR A 154 10.61 -12.76 -12.68
N ASN A 155 10.03 -12.54 -11.50
CA ASN A 155 8.63 -12.22 -11.33
C ASN A 155 8.51 -10.71 -11.01
N PRO A 156 7.97 -9.91 -11.94
CA PRO A 156 7.86 -8.46 -11.74
C PRO A 156 6.82 -8.09 -10.67
N GLY A 157 6.03 -9.05 -10.19
CA GLY A 157 4.98 -8.87 -9.22
C GLY A 157 3.68 -8.32 -9.79
N GLY A 158 2.97 -7.55 -8.98
CA GLY A 158 1.64 -7.05 -9.31
C GLY A 158 1.07 -6.16 -8.23
N ARG A 159 -0.16 -5.69 -8.44
CA ARG A 159 -0.85 -4.76 -7.56
C ARG A 159 -2.20 -5.32 -7.17
N LEU A 160 -2.50 -5.28 -5.87
CA LEU A 160 -3.79 -5.62 -5.28
C LEU A 160 -4.48 -4.32 -4.85
N GLU A 161 -5.61 -4.04 -5.47
CA GLU A 161 -6.48 -2.92 -5.16
C GLU A 161 -7.79 -3.46 -4.59
N LEU A 162 -8.18 -2.96 -3.42
CA LEU A 162 -9.35 -3.39 -2.69
C LEU A 162 -10.14 -2.19 -2.17
N SER A 163 -11.45 -2.35 -2.09
CA SER A 163 -12.37 -1.40 -1.47
C SER A 163 -13.41 -2.16 -0.66
N PRO A 164 -13.82 -1.65 0.51
CA PRO A 164 -14.85 -2.29 1.33
C PRO A 164 -16.24 -2.17 0.70
N GLU A 165 -16.48 -1.17 -0.15
CA GLU A 165 -17.78 -0.89 -0.77
C GLU A 165 -17.99 -1.66 -2.08
N ALA A 166 -16.90 -2.07 -2.74
CA ALA A 166 -16.94 -2.72 -4.06
C ALA A 166 -17.55 -4.13 -4.04
N CYS A 167 -17.79 -4.73 -2.87
CA CYS A 167 -18.40 -6.04 -2.75
C CYS A 167 -19.90 -6.06 -3.08
N LEU A 168 -20.56 -4.90 -3.11
CA LEU A 168 -22.00 -4.79 -3.36
C LEU A 168 -22.35 -4.82 -4.86
N ALA A 169 -21.36 -4.83 -5.75
CA ALA A 169 -21.56 -4.87 -7.19
C ALA A 169 -21.54 -6.32 -7.72
N GLU A 170 -22.49 -7.14 -7.29
CA GLU A 170 -22.90 -8.27 -8.11
C GLU A 170 -23.85 -7.71 -9.16
N ALA A 171 -23.39 -7.60 -10.42
CA ALA A 171 -24.26 -7.21 -11.51
C ALA A 171 -25.44 -8.20 -11.56
N PRO A 172 -26.71 -7.74 -11.64
CA PRO A 172 -27.82 -8.66 -11.73
C PRO A 172 -27.60 -9.52 -12.97
N VAL A 173 -27.53 -10.84 -12.77
CA VAL A 173 -27.66 -11.80 -13.86
C VAL A 173 -29.03 -11.51 -14.47
N LEU A 174 -29.04 -10.81 -15.60
CA LEU A 174 -30.25 -10.56 -16.36
C LEU A 174 -30.70 -11.92 -16.89
N GLU A 175 -31.54 -12.62 -16.13
CA GLU A 175 -32.19 -13.82 -16.64
C GLU A 175 -32.91 -13.43 -17.93
N PRO A 176 -32.75 -14.18 -19.03
CA PRO A 176 -33.45 -13.88 -20.26
C PRO A 176 -34.95 -13.92 -19.95
N ALA A 177 -35.61 -12.78 -20.16
CA ALA A 177 -37.05 -12.64 -19.95
C ALA A 177 -37.78 -13.80 -20.64
N ALA A 178 -38.52 -14.59 -19.86
CA ALA A 178 -39.33 -15.67 -20.38
C ALA A 178 -40.24 -15.13 -21.50
N PRO A 179 -40.37 -15.84 -22.65
CA PRO A 179 -41.16 -15.34 -23.76
C PRO A 179 -42.62 -15.22 -23.32
N ILE A 180 -43.16 -14.00 -23.40
CA ILE A 180 -44.57 -13.71 -23.21
C ILE A 180 -45.34 -14.49 -24.28
N ARG A 181 -46.04 -15.56 -23.88
CA ARG A 181 -47.00 -16.23 -24.76
C ARG A 181 -48.18 -15.28 -24.96
N GLY A 182 -48.30 -14.75 -26.17
CA GLY A 182 -49.47 -13.98 -26.59
C GLY A 182 -50.75 -14.80 -26.39
N LEU A 183 -51.72 -14.18 -25.72
CA LEU A 183 -53.10 -14.64 -25.67
C LEU A 183 -53.72 -14.38 -27.05
N TRP A 184 -54.10 -15.47 -27.72
CA TRP A 184 -55.05 -15.50 -28.83
C TRP A 184 -56.21 -16.40 -28.40
#